data_AF-A0AAV9D1H5-F1
#
_entry.id   AF-A0AAV9D1H5-F1
#
_cell.length_a   1.000
_cell.length_b   1.000
_cell.length_c   1.000
_cell.angle_alpha   90.00
_cell.angle_beta   90.00
_cell.angle_gamma   90.00
#
_symmetry.space_group_name_H-M   'P 1'
#
loop_
_entity.id
_entity.type
_entity.pdbx_description
1 polymer ?
#
loop_
_entity_poly.entity_id
_entity_poly.type
_entity_poly.pdbx_seq_one_letter_code
_entity_poly.pdbx_strand_id
1 'polypeptide(L)'
;MPLRRKKWTEEEERCLIDRYGEMCLDGTLSKMKTREKKYRPIAAHVNALHHSVDPSTYPFQWSWKDASTKVQNMRHQYLLVKHKIRRQRPPQSSDGHDEAASVEDLDEFDWIDGLSYWPNFLRYKGVFGDHPLEEEETVPEAVEAEEMRRRRRRRRRRWGAVDRWRVRMEAAAVGHRAAVERAAARAVEEQRGFVGQVVGIVGQWAAAAVGGGGGGGGGGGDDGGSPFVSDMVHHLNGIVHVEHRMDGHDDDDQFIVDDG
;
A
#
# COMPACT_ATOMS: atom_id res chain seq x y z
N MET A 1 12.25 -13.04 9.27
CA MET A 1 11.88 -13.63 7.95
C MET A 1 10.78 -12.77 7.34
N PRO A 2 10.92 -12.28 6.10
CA PRO A 2 9.84 -11.54 5.44
C PRO A 2 8.60 -12.42 5.31
N LEU A 3 7.44 -11.94 5.76
CA LEU A 3 6.17 -12.64 5.60
C LEU A 3 5.86 -12.72 4.10
N ARG A 4 5.81 -13.94 3.55
CA ARG A 4 5.45 -14.16 2.14
C ARG A 4 4.06 -13.55 1.91
N ARG A 5 3.91 -12.79 0.82
CA ARG A 5 2.61 -12.26 0.41
C ARG A 5 1.64 -13.43 0.21
N LYS A 6 0.46 -13.35 0.84
CA LYS A 6 -0.61 -14.34 0.68
C LYS A 6 -0.99 -14.46 -0.80
N LYS A 7 -1.05 -15.69 -1.32
CA LYS A 7 -1.50 -15.98 -2.69
C LYS A 7 -2.31 -17.28 -2.65
N TRP A 8 -3.44 -17.27 -3.34
CA TRP A 8 -4.25 -18.46 -3.55
C TRP A 8 -3.51 -19.44 -4.45
N THR A 9 -3.45 -20.70 -4.02
CA THR A 9 -2.99 -21.81 -4.86
C THR A 9 -4.14 -22.33 -5.73
N GLU A 10 -3.83 -23.09 -6.78
CA GLU A 10 -4.85 -23.63 -7.69
C GLU A 10 -5.73 -24.66 -6.97
N GLU A 11 -5.15 -25.44 -6.06
CA GLU A 11 -5.85 -26.42 -5.24
C GLU A 11 -6.79 -25.76 -4.22
N GLU A 12 -6.34 -24.67 -3.58
CA GLU A 12 -7.19 -23.87 -2.69
C GLU A 12 -8.36 -23.23 -3.47
N GLU A 13 -8.11 -22.73 -4.68
CA GLU A 13 -9.15 -22.17 -5.55
C GLU A 13 -10.18 -23.22 -5.95
N ARG A 14 -9.72 -24.44 -6.26
CA ARG A 14 -10.60 -25.59 -6.53
C ARG A 14 -11.47 -25.90 -5.33
N CYS A 15 -10.88 -26.04 -4.13
CA CYS A 15 -11.63 -26.30 -2.91
C CYS A 15 -12.65 -25.20 -2.61
N LEU A 16 -12.23 -23.94 -2.78
CA LEU A 16 -13.09 -22.77 -2.58
C LEU A 16 -14.30 -22.79 -3.51
N ILE A 17 -14.10 -23.02 -4.81
CA ILE A 17 -15.20 -23.01 -5.78
C ILE A 17 -16.11 -24.22 -5.65
N ASP A 18 -15.57 -25.42 -5.39
CA ASP A 18 -16.35 -26.63 -5.20
C ASP A 18 -17.28 -26.46 -3.99
N ARG A 19 -16.75 -25.99 -2.86
CA ARG A 19 -17.55 -25.77 -1.65
C ARG A 19 -18.59 -24.67 -1.82
N TYR A 20 -18.25 -23.59 -2.52
CA TYR A 20 -19.21 -22.54 -2.86
C TYR A 20 -20.32 -23.07 -3.77
N GLY A 21 -19.97 -23.88 -4.77
CA GLY A 21 -20.90 -24.53 -5.70
C GLY A 21 -21.88 -25.47 -5.00
N GLU A 22 -21.39 -26.33 -4.11
CA GLU A 22 -22.23 -27.21 -3.27
C GLU A 22 -23.29 -26.40 -2.50
N MET A 23 -22.86 -25.32 -1.83
CA MET A 23 -23.77 -24.49 -1.03
C MET A 23 -24.70 -23.58 -1.87
N CYS A 24 -24.36 -23.36 -3.14
CA CYS A 24 -25.27 -22.75 -4.12
C CYS A 24 -26.37 -23.75 -4.51
N LEU A 25 -25.98 -24.98 -4.87
CA LEU A 25 -26.88 -26.02 -5.38
C LEU A 25 -27.89 -26.50 -4.35
N ASP A 26 -27.48 -26.63 -3.08
CA ASP A 26 -28.37 -27.04 -1.98
C ASP A 26 -29.26 -25.88 -1.45
N GLY A 27 -29.10 -24.67 -2.01
CA GLY A 27 -29.80 -23.45 -1.61
C GLY A 27 -29.40 -22.88 -0.25
N THR A 28 -28.36 -23.40 0.40
CA THR A 28 -27.87 -22.93 1.70
C THR A 28 -27.44 -21.47 1.63
N LEU A 29 -26.75 -21.05 0.56
CA LEU A 29 -26.34 -19.66 0.38
C LEU A 29 -27.52 -18.69 0.22
N SER A 30 -28.62 -19.13 -0.38
CA SER A 30 -29.82 -18.30 -0.56
C SER A 30 -30.55 -18.04 0.77
N LYS A 31 -30.48 -18.97 1.72
CA LYS A 31 -31.09 -18.84 3.05
C LYS A 31 -30.33 -17.88 3.97
N MET A 32 -29.05 -17.63 3.71
CA MET A 32 -28.20 -16.79 4.55
C MET A 32 -28.28 -15.31 4.18
N LYS A 33 -28.53 -14.44 5.16
CA LYS A 33 -28.69 -12.99 4.92
C LYS A 33 -27.38 -12.25 4.67
N THR A 34 -26.33 -12.54 5.45
CA THR A 34 -25.08 -11.76 5.42
C THR A 34 -23.98 -12.47 4.64
N ARG A 35 -23.08 -11.70 4.01
CA ARG A 35 -21.89 -12.23 3.33
C ARG A 35 -21.02 -13.04 4.28
N GLU A 36 -20.83 -12.55 5.50
CA GLU A 36 -20.06 -13.30 6.50
C GLU A 36 -20.63 -14.69 6.76
N LYS A 37 -21.95 -14.81 6.98
CA LYS A 37 -22.58 -16.13 7.17
C LYS A 37 -22.40 -17.04 5.97
N LYS A 38 -22.44 -16.49 4.75
CA LYS A 38 -22.21 -17.23 3.50
C LYS A 38 -20.79 -17.75 3.37
N TYR A 39 -19.79 -16.90 3.61
CA TYR A 39 -18.40 -17.19 3.26
C TYR A 39 -17.54 -17.70 4.43
N ARG A 40 -17.94 -17.47 5.68
CA ARG A 40 -17.24 -18.02 6.85
C ARG A 40 -17.14 -19.55 6.83
N PRO A 41 -18.21 -20.34 6.60
CA PRO A 41 -18.10 -21.80 6.54
C PRO A 41 -17.24 -22.28 5.37
N ILE A 42 -17.24 -21.54 4.25
CA ILE A 42 -16.44 -21.87 3.07
C ILE A 42 -14.95 -21.65 3.36
N ALA A 43 -14.59 -20.48 3.91
CA ALA A 43 -13.21 -20.18 4.29
C ALA A 43 -12.69 -21.17 5.35
N ALA A 44 -13.51 -21.51 6.33
CA ALA A 44 -13.17 -22.50 7.34
C ALA A 44 -12.87 -23.88 6.72
N HIS A 45 -13.63 -24.30 5.70
CA HIS A 45 -13.41 -25.55 4.99
C HIS A 45 -12.06 -25.56 4.24
N VAL A 46 -11.75 -24.50 3.48
CA VAL A 46 -10.46 -24.36 2.79
C VAL A 46 -9.30 -24.39 3.79
N ASN A 47 -9.42 -23.62 4.88
CA ASN A 47 -8.38 -23.58 5.91
C ASN A 47 -8.15 -24.95 6.54
N ALA A 48 -9.22 -25.68 6.85
CA ALA A 48 -9.11 -27.01 7.45
C ALA A 48 -8.34 -28.01 6.57
N LEU A 49 -8.52 -27.93 5.24
CA LEU A 49 -7.88 -28.84 4.30
C LEU A 49 -6.45 -28.44 3.91
N HIS A 50 -6.13 -27.15 3.92
CA HIS A 50 -4.87 -26.65 3.37
C HIS A 50 -3.95 -25.98 4.40
N HIS A 51 -4.49 -25.18 5.32
CA HIS A 51 -3.70 -24.33 6.22
C HIS A 51 -3.55 -24.93 7.61
N SER A 52 -4.57 -25.63 8.10
CA SER A 52 -4.56 -26.29 9.41
C SER A 52 -3.73 -27.58 9.41
N VAL A 53 -3.47 -28.16 8.24
CA VAL A 53 -2.66 -29.39 8.09
C VAL A 53 -1.18 -29.10 8.32
N ASP A 54 -0.69 -27.96 7.85
CA ASP A 54 0.70 -27.53 8.06
C ASP A 54 0.79 -26.03 8.42
N PRO A 55 0.59 -25.69 9.70
CA PRO A 55 0.68 -24.31 10.17
C PRO A 55 2.08 -23.70 10.00
N SER A 56 3.13 -24.53 9.86
CA SER A 56 4.51 -24.05 9.69
C SER A 56 4.75 -23.51 8.28
N THR A 57 4.16 -24.17 7.28
CA THR A 57 4.16 -23.72 5.88
C THR A 57 3.13 -22.61 5.62
N TYR A 58 2.00 -22.66 6.32
CA TYR A 58 0.89 -21.71 6.17
C TYR A 58 0.60 -20.97 7.47
N PRO A 59 1.41 -19.95 7.83
CA PRO A 59 1.28 -19.21 9.10
C PRO A 59 0.07 -18.26 9.14
N PHE A 60 -0.88 -18.42 8.23
CA PHE A 60 -2.06 -17.58 8.11
C PHE A 60 -3.27 -18.42 7.72
N GLN A 61 -4.46 -17.89 7.95
CA GLN A 61 -5.71 -18.48 7.49
C GLN A 61 -6.43 -17.48 6.57
N TRP A 62 -7.21 -18.00 5.63
CA TRP A 62 -8.11 -17.22 4.82
C TRP A 62 -9.31 -16.79 5.65
N SER A 63 -9.62 -15.50 5.64
CA SER A 63 -10.84 -14.97 6.24
C SER A 63 -12.03 -15.15 5.31
N TRP A 64 -13.24 -14.97 5.84
CA TRP A 64 -14.45 -14.93 5.01
C TRP A 64 -14.42 -13.77 4.00
N LYS A 65 -13.74 -12.65 4.32
CA LYS A 65 -13.55 -11.51 3.42
C LYS A 65 -12.68 -11.93 2.22
N ASP A 66 -11.58 -12.63 2.49
CA ASP A 66 -10.67 -13.14 1.45
C ASP A 66 -11.39 -14.10 0.51
N ALA A 67 -12.11 -15.08 1.07
CA ALA A 67 -12.89 -16.04 0.29
C ALA A 67 -13.96 -15.34 -0.57
N SER A 68 -14.69 -14.38 0.01
CA SER A 68 -15.72 -13.65 -0.73
C SER A 68 -15.16 -12.80 -1.87
N THR A 69 -14.04 -12.12 -1.63
CA THR A 69 -13.34 -11.31 -2.62
C THR A 69 -12.79 -12.21 -3.72
N LYS A 70 -12.23 -13.35 -3.34
CA LYS A 70 -11.70 -14.31 -4.29
C LYS A 70 -12.78 -14.89 -5.19
N VAL A 71 -13.95 -15.28 -4.67
CA VAL A 71 -15.09 -15.76 -5.49
C VAL A 71 -15.59 -14.66 -6.44
N GLN A 72 -15.69 -13.41 -6.00
CA GLN A 72 -16.05 -12.29 -6.87
C GLN A 72 -15.03 -12.09 -8.00
N ASN A 73 -13.74 -12.11 -7.68
CA ASN A 73 -12.66 -12.02 -8.66
C ASN A 73 -12.70 -13.19 -9.63
N MET A 74 -12.99 -14.41 -9.14
CA MET A 74 -13.11 -15.59 -9.99
C MET A 74 -14.26 -15.45 -10.99
N ARG A 75 -15.44 -15.00 -10.53
CA ARG A 75 -16.59 -14.75 -11.41
C ARG A 75 -16.27 -13.72 -12.49
N HIS A 76 -15.58 -12.64 -12.11
CA HIS A 76 -15.15 -11.63 -13.06
C HIS A 76 -14.17 -12.18 -14.10
N GLN A 77 -13.12 -12.89 -13.66
CA GLN A 77 -12.14 -13.50 -14.56
C GLN A 77 -12.77 -14.55 -15.47
N TYR A 78 -13.71 -15.34 -14.96
CA TYR A 78 -14.48 -16.31 -15.74
C TYR A 78 -15.21 -15.63 -16.91
N LEU A 79 -15.90 -14.51 -16.67
CA LEU A 79 -16.59 -13.76 -17.72
C LEU A 79 -15.61 -13.20 -18.78
N LEU A 80 -14.45 -12.72 -18.36
CA LEU A 80 -13.40 -12.26 -19.29
C LEU A 80 -12.87 -13.39 -20.17
N VAL A 81 -12.66 -14.59 -19.60
CA VAL A 81 -12.24 -15.77 -20.37
C VAL A 81 -13.38 -16.21 -21.30
N LYS A 82 -14.63 -16.25 -20.82
CA LYS A 82 -15.81 -16.57 -21.63
C LYS A 82 -15.92 -15.69 -22.87
N HIS A 83 -15.65 -14.39 -22.75
CA HIS A 83 -15.65 -13.48 -23.90
C HIS A 83 -14.54 -13.81 -24.91
N LYS A 84 -13.35 -14.19 -24.44
CA LYS A 84 -12.21 -14.53 -25.32
C LYS A 84 -12.41 -15.80 -26.14
N ILE A 85 -13.11 -16.78 -25.56
CA ILE A 85 -13.41 -18.06 -26.21
C ILE A 85 -14.68 -18.02 -27.05
N ARG A 86 -15.31 -16.84 -27.19
CA ARG A 86 -16.48 -16.64 -28.05
C ARG A 86 -16.05 -16.86 -29.51
N ARG A 87 -16.69 -17.80 -30.19
CA ARG A 87 -16.43 -18.05 -31.61
C ARG A 87 -16.90 -16.83 -32.40
N GLN A 88 -16.06 -16.33 -33.30
CA GLN A 88 -16.48 -15.29 -34.23
C GLN A 88 -17.43 -15.94 -35.24
N ARG A 89 -18.66 -15.42 -35.33
CA ARG A 89 -19.59 -15.84 -36.38
C ARG A 89 -18.94 -15.53 -37.74
N PRO A 90 -18.86 -16.49 -38.66
CA PRO A 90 -18.39 -16.18 -40.01
C PRO A 90 -19.30 -15.12 -40.63
N PRO A 91 -18.76 -14.20 -41.45
CA PRO A 91 -19.58 -13.23 -42.16
C PRO A 91 -20.61 -13.99 -42.99
N GLN A 92 -21.89 -13.74 -42.72
CA GLN A 92 -22.98 -14.33 -43.48
C GLN A 92 -22.84 -13.88 -44.94
N SER A 93 -22.44 -14.80 -45.81
CA SER A 93 -22.55 -14.62 -47.26
C SER A 93 -24.02 -14.43 -47.60
N SER A 94 -24.32 -13.31 -48.25
CA SER A 94 -25.65 -12.74 -48.48
C SER A 94 -26.46 -13.47 -49.56
N ASP A 95 -26.42 -14.80 -49.64
CA ASP A 95 -27.28 -15.54 -50.55
C ASP A 95 -28.25 -16.38 -49.74
N GLY A 96 -29.49 -15.92 -49.77
CA GLY A 96 -30.60 -16.48 -49.01
C GLY A 96 -30.85 -17.93 -49.38
N HIS A 97 -30.76 -18.78 -48.37
CA HIS A 97 -31.58 -19.97 -48.28
C HIS A 97 -31.90 -20.21 -46.80
N ASP A 98 -33.19 -20.18 -46.47
CA ASP A 98 -33.73 -20.65 -45.20
C ASP A 98 -33.40 -22.14 -45.04
N GLU A 99 -32.25 -22.45 -44.45
CA GLU A 99 -31.94 -23.78 -43.91
C GLU A 99 -32.05 -23.67 -42.40
N ALA A 100 -33.01 -24.42 -41.86
CA ALA A 100 -33.28 -24.51 -40.43
C ALA A 100 -31.96 -24.75 -39.69
N ALA A 101 -31.53 -23.76 -38.90
CA ALA A 101 -30.35 -23.87 -38.07
C ALA A 101 -30.41 -25.17 -37.29
N SER A 102 -29.57 -26.13 -37.69
CA SER A 102 -29.44 -27.42 -37.04
C SER A 102 -29.14 -27.18 -35.56
N VAL A 103 -29.78 -27.96 -34.69
CA VAL A 103 -29.67 -27.94 -33.22
C VAL A 103 -28.22 -28.06 -32.70
N GLU A 104 -27.24 -28.30 -33.58
CA GLU A 104 -25.81 -28.39 -33.30
C GLU A 104 -25.05 -27.04 -33.34
N ASP A 105 -25.67 -25.94 -33.80
CA ASP A 105 -25.05 -24.59 -33.88
C ASP A 105 -25.20 -23.77 -32.56
N LEU A 106 -25.34 -24.47 -31.41
CA LEU A 106 -25.67 -23.88 -30.11
C LEU A 106 -24.45 -23.58 -29.21
N ASP A 107 -23.27 -24.09 -29.51
CA ASP A 107 -22.05 -23.78 -28.74
C ASP A 107 -21.33 -22.56 -29.33
N GLU A 108 -21.89 -21.38 -29.02
CA GLU A 108 -21.30 -20.06 -29.30
C GLU A 108 -19.86 -19.91 -28.77
N PHE A 109 -19.49 -20.72 -27.77
CA PHE A 109 -18.21 -20.63 -27.08
C PHE A 109 -17.39 -21.92 -27.22
N ASP A 110 -16.09 -21.78 -27.45
CA ASP A 110 -15.16 -22.91 -27.35
C ASP A 110 -14.80 -23.18 -25.88
N TRP A 111 -15.66 -23.94 -25.19
CA TRP A 111 -15.51 -24.23 -23.77
C TRP A 111 -14.21 -24.97 -23.43
N ILE A 112 -13.67 -25.74 -24.37
CA ILE A 112 -12.41 -26.47 -24.19
C ILE A 112 -11.22 -25.52 -24.23
N ASP A 113 -11.22 -24.51 -25.12
CA ASP A 113 -10.19 -23.48 -25.14
C ASP A 113 -10.12 -22.71 -23.81
N GLY A 114 -11.22 -22.60 -23.07
CA GLY A 114 -11.23 -21.97 -21.75
C GLY A 114 -10.25 -22.61 -20.73
N LEU A 115 -9.96 -23.90 -20.87
CA LEU A 115 -8.98 -24.60 -20.01
C LEU A 115 -7.54 -24.12 -20.26
N SER A 116 -7.23 -23.58 -21.45
CA SER A 116 -5.90 -23.05 -21.76
C SER A 116 -5.59 -21.77 -20.97
N TYR A 117 -6.63 -20.99 -20.62
CA TYR A 117 -6.51 -19.77 -19.82
C TYR A 117 -6.52 -20.05 -18.32
N TRP A 118 -7.29 -21.04 -17.88
CA TRP A 118 -7.49 -21.28 -16.45
C TRP A 118 -7.88 -22.75 -16.17
N PRO A 119 -7.08 -23.53 -15.40
CA PRO A 119 -7.36 -24.95 -15.21
C PRO A 119 -8.71 -25.28 -14.55
N ASN A 120 -9.19 -24.40 -13.66
CA ASN A 120 -10.47 -24.55 -12.98
C ASN A 120 -11.66 -24.00 -13.82
N PHE A 121 -11.46 -23.61 -15.08
CA PHE A 121 -12.45 -22.91 -15.90
C PHE A 121 -13.82 -23.61 -15.96
N LEU A 122 -13.84 -24.91 -16.21
CA LEU A 122 -15.10 -25.67 -16.30
C LEU A 122 -15.82 -25.78 -14.96
N ARG A 123 -15.11 -25.69 -13.83
CA ARG A 123 -15.74 -25.61 -12.50
C ARG A 123 -16.43 -24.26 -12.30
N TYR A 124 -15.78 -23.18 -12.73
CA TYR A 124 -16.40 -21.85 -12.72
C TYR A 124 -17.65 -21.81 -13.59
N LYS A 125 -17.62 -22.44 -14.78
CA LYS A 125 -18.82 -22.59 -15.63
C LYS A 125 -19.94 -23.32 -14.89
N GLY A 126 -19.64 -24.46 -14.27
CA GLY A 126 -20.64 -25.25 -13.53
C GLY A 126 -21.27 -24.50 -12.34
N VAL A 127 -20.54 -23.57 -11.74
CA VAL A 127 -20.98 -22.85 -10.52
C VAL A 127 -21.59 -21.49 -10.81
N PHE A 128 -21.00 -20.71 -11.71
CA PHE A 128 -21.50 -19.38 -12.09
C PHE A 128 -22.53 -19.44 -13.21
N GLY A 129 -22.60 -20.55 -13.94
CA GLY A 129 -23.51 -20.77 -15.05
C GLY A 129 -23.13 -20.01 -16.32
N ASP A 130 -23.99 -20.19 -17.33
CA ASP A 130 -23.90 -19.51 -18.62
C ASP A 130 -24.77 -18.27 -18.61
N HIS A 131 -24.44 -17.30 -17.75
CA HIS A 131 -25.06 -15.98 -17.87
C HIS A 131 -24.87 -15.46 -19.30
N PRO A 132 -25.93 -14.98 -19.96
CA PRO A 132 -25.79 -14.28 -21.23
C PRO A 132 -24.73 -13.20 -21.04
N LEU A 133 -23.75 -13.16 -21.93
CA LEU A 133 -22.94 -11.95 -22.02
C LEU A 133 -23.93 -10.88 -22.44
N GLU A 134 -24.21 -9.90 -21.57
CA GLU A 134 -24.90 -8.70 -22.00
C GLU A 134 -24.16 -8.25 -23.25
N GLU A 135 -24.86 -8.25 -24.39
CA GLU A 135 -24.30 -7.75 -25.63
C GLU A 135 -23.81 -6.36 -25.29
N GLU A 136 -22.49 -6.20 -25.28
CA GLU A 136 -21.85 -4.92 -25.05
C GLU A 136 -22.46 -3.99 -26.09
N GLU A 137 -23.44 -3.19 -25.67
CA GLU A 137 -24.13 -2.23 -26.49
C GLU A 137 -23.02 -1.41 -27.10
N THR A 138 -22.71 -1.67 -28.37
CA THR A 138 -21.47 -1.21 -28.99
C THR A 138 -21.52 0.29 -28.94
N VAL A 139 -20.81 0.86 -27.97
CA VAL A 139 -20.83 2.30 -27.72
C VAL A 139 -20.27 2.90 -29.00
N PRO A 140 -21.03 3.77 -29.70
CA PRO A 140 -20.59 4.27 -31.00
C PRO A 140 -19.16 4.82 -30.86
N GLU A 141 -18.25 4.45 -31.76
CA GLU A 141 -16.82 4.81 -31.70
C GLU A 141 -16.59 6.30 -31.40
N ALA A 142 -17.50 7.16 -31.86
CA ALA A 142 -17.52 8.59 -31.58
C ALA A 142 -17.64 8.94 -30.07
N VAL A 143 -18.45 8.20 -29.32
CA VAL A 143 -18.63 8.36 -27.88
C VAL A 143 -17.39 7.87 -27.12
N GLU A 144 -16.81 6.73 -27.52
CA GLU A 144 -15.55 6.25 -26.95
C GLU A 144 -14.38 7.19 -27.24
N ALA A 145 -14.29 7.72 -28.47
CA ALA A 145 -13.26 8.69 -28.85
C ALA A 145 -13.41 9.99 -28.06
N GLU A 146 -14.63 10.46 -27.83
CA GLU A 146 -14.89 11.64 -27.01
C GLU A 146 -14.59 11.38 -25.53
N GLU A 147 -14.92 10.21 -25.00
CA GLU A 147 -14.55 9.82 -23.65
C GLU A 147 -13.03 9.68 -23.51
N MET A 148 -12.34 9.09 -24.49
CA MET A 148 -10.88 9.01 -24.53
C MET A 148 -10.25 10.41 -24.56
N ARG A 149 -10.81 11.35 -25.33
CA ARG A 149 -10.41 12.77 -25.33
C ARG A 149 -10.62 13.41 -23.95
N ARG A 150 -11.76 13.15 -23.30
CA ARG A 150 -12.05 13.62 -21.93
C ARG A 150 -11.08 13.03 -20.90
N ARG A 151 -10.78 11.73 -20.96
CA ARG A 151 -9.80 11.03 -20.11
C ARG A 151 -8.39 11.60 -20.32
N ARG A 152 -7.97 11.84 -21.57
CA ARG A 152 -6.68 12.48 -21.89
C ARG A 152 -6.59 13.90 -21.31
N ARG A 153 -7.66 14.70 -21.39
CA ARG A 153 -7.72 16.04 -20.76
C ARG A 153 -7.59 15.96 -19.23
N ARG A 154 -8.32 15.05 -18.58
CA ARG A 154 -8.20 14.82 -17.12
C ARG A 154 -6.78 14.40 -16.72
N ARG A 155 -6.18 13.47 -17.46
CA ARG A 155 -4.79 13.03 -17.25
C ARG A 155 -3.79 14.17 -17.41
N ARG A 156 -3.92 15.00 -18.45
CA ARG A 156 -3.05 16.18 -18.64
C ARG A 156 -3.18 17.19 -17.50
N ARG A 157 -4.39 17.45 -17.00
CA ARG A 157 -4.59 18.36 -15.85
C ARG A 157 -3.96 17.80 -14.57
N ARG A 158 -4.18 16.51 -14.29
CA ARG A 158 -3.59 15.82 -13.13
C ARG A 158 -2.07 15.81 -13.21
N TRP A 159 -1.49 15.43 -14.36
CA TRP A 159 -0.06 15.44 -14.57
C TRP A 159 0.55 16.85 -14.47
N GLY A 160 -0.10 17.85 -15.06
CA GLY A 160 0.36 19.24 -14.92
C GLY A 160 0.30 19.74 -13.47
N ALA A 161 -0.67 19.29 -12.66
CA ALA A 161 -0.72 19.62 -11.24
C ALA A 161 0.40 18.91 -10.45
N VAL A 162 0.69 17.64 -10.75
CA VAL A 162 1.81 16.89 -10.15
C VAL A 162 3.14 17.54 -10.49
N ASP A 163 3.33 17.96 -11.74
CA ASP A 163 4.56 18.61 -12.20
C ASP A 163 4.76 19.97 -11.51
N ARG A 164 3.72 20.81 -11.46
CA ARG A 164 3.76 22.07 -10.70
C ARG A 164 3.98 21.86 -9.20
N TRP A 165 3.46 20.77 -8.62
CA TRP A 165 3.71 20.42 -7.23
C TRP A 165 5.16 20.00 -7.02
N ARG A 166 5.72 19.17 -7.92
CA ARG A 166 7.12 18.75 -7.91
C ARG A 166 8.06 19.95 -7.96
N VAL A 167 7.89 20.86 -8.92
CA VAL A 167 8.72 22.07 -9.06
C VAL A 167 8.69 22.91 -7.77
N ARG A 168 7.52 23.06 -7.14
CA ARG A 168 7.40 23.78 -5.86
C ARG A 168 8.15 23.07 -4.72
N MET A 169 8.07 21.74 -4.65
CA MET A 169 8.76 20.96 -3.63
C MET A 169 10.28 21.01 -3.82
N GLU A 170 10.77 20.91 -5.05
CA GLU A 170 12.20 21.05 -5.37
C GLU A 170 12.71 22.45 -5.02
N ALA A 171 11.95 23.50 -5.38
CA ALA A 171 12.28 24.87 -4.99
C ALA A 171 12.30 25.06 -3.46
N ALA A 172 11.33 24.48 -2.74
CA ALA A 172 11.30 24.51 -1.28
C ALA A 172 12.48 23.76 -0.65
N ALA A 173 12.89 22.62 -1.21
CA ALA A 173 14.03 21.84 -0.74
C ALA A 173 15.35 22.59 -0.94
N VAL A 174 15.54 23.25 -2.10
CA VAL A 174 16.70 24.12 -2.36
C VAL A 174 16.71 25.30 -1.39
N GLY A 175 15.55 25.94 -1.18
CA GLY A 175 15.41 27.03 -0.21
C GLY A 175 15.74 26.59 1.23
N HIS A 176 15.28 25.41 1.63
CA HIS A 176 15.57 24.84 2.94
C HIS A 176 17.07 24.53 3.10
N ARG A 177 17.71 23.90 2.10
CA ARG A 177 19.15 23.64 2.12
C ARG A 177 19.94 24.94 2.26
N ALA A 178 19.61 25.97 1.49
CA ALA A 178 20.27 27.27 1.59
C ALA A 178 20.05 27.93 2.97
N ALA A 179 18.88 27.76 3.58
CA ALA A 179 18.62 28.26 4.93
C ALA A 179 19.47 27.51 5.98
N VAL A 180 19.59 26.19 5.87
CA VAL A 180 20.44 25.37 6.74
C VAL A 180 21.91 25.75 6.59
N GLU A 181 22.40 25.93 5.37
CA GLU A 181 23.78 26.37 5.12
C GLU A 181 24.07 27.74 5.75
N ARG A 182 23.13 28.69 5.64
CA ARG A 182 23.24 29.99 6.31
C ARG A 182 23.23 29.87 7.83
N ALA A 183 22.38 29.01 8.39
CA ALA A 183 22.34 28.77 9.83
C ALA A 183 23.64 28.11 10.34
N ALA A 184 24.17 27.13 9.59
CA ALA A 184 25.44 26.49 9.88
C ALA A 184 26.61 27.48 9.80
N ALA A 185 26.64 28.37 8.80
CA ALA A 185 27.65 29.41 8.69
C ALA A 185 27.65 30.34 9.92
N ARG A 186 26.46 30.78 10.37
CA ARG A 186 26.31 31.59 11.60
C ARG A 186 26.81 30.86 12.84
N ALA A 187 26.41 29.59 13.00
CA ALA A 187 26.84 28.79 14.15
C ALA A 187 28.37 28.60 14.20
N VAL A 188 29.02 28.43 13.03
CA VAL A 188 30.49 28.33 12.94
C VAL A 188 31.17 29.67 13.28
N GLU A 189 30.61 30.80 12.85
CA GLU A 189 31.10 32.13 13.22
C GLU A 189 30.97 32.38 14.74
N GLU A 190 29.84 31.99 15.34
CA GLU A 190 29.63 32.07 16.79
C GLU A 190 30.63 31.21 17.57
N GLN A 191 30.89 29.97 17.12
CA GLN A 191 31.92 29.12 17.72
C GLN A 191 33.34 29.70 17.56
N ARG A 192 33.64 30.40 16.45
CA ARG A 192 34.93 31.07 16.28
C ARG A 192 35.14 32.22 17.26
N GLY A 193 34.08 32.97 17.59
CA GLY A 193 34.12 33.99 18.65
C GLY A 193 34.43 33.38 20.02
N PHE A 194 33.73 32.29 20.37
CA PHE A 194 33.92 31.59 21.63
C PHE A 194 35.31 30.91 21.75
N VAL A 195 35.75 30.20 20.71
CA VAL A 195 37.07 29.57 20.67
C VAL A 195 38.19 30.62 20.73
N GLY A 196 38.03 31.76 20.05
CA GLY A 196 38.97 32.88 20.15
C GLY A 196 39.09 33.43 21.57
N GLN A 197 37.97 33.53 22.29
CA GLN A 197 37.94 33.97 23.70
C GLN A 197 38.59 32.93 24.64
N VAL A 198 38.28 31.64 24.48
CA VAL A 198 38.90 30.56 25.27
C VAL A 198 40.40 30.47 25.02
N VAL A 199 40.84 30.52 23.76
CA VAL A 199 42.27 30.54 23.42
C VAL A 199 42.95 31.79 23.98
N GLY A 200 42.29 32.95 23.98
CA GLY A 200 42.80 34.16 24.61
C GLY A 200 42.99 34.02 26.13
N ILE A 201 42.03 33.43 26.83
CA ILE A 201 42.11 33.18 28.28
C ILE A 201 43.21 32.17 28.61
N VAL A 202 43.28 31.05 27.88
CA VAL A 202 44.34 30.05 28.05
C VAL A 202 45.72 30.63 27.72
N GLY A 203 45.80 31.51 26.72
CA GLY A 203 47.02 32.24 26.38
C GLY A 203 47.46 33.21 27.50
N GLN A 204 46.52 33.92 28.14
CA GLN A 204 46.81 34.75 29.31
C GLN A 204 47.27 33.93 30.51
N TRP A 205 46.67 32.75 30.74
CA TRP A 205 47.12 31.80 31.77
C TRP A 205 48.52 31.23 31.47
N ALA A 206 48.79 30.87 30.22
CA ALA A 206 50.11 30.37 29.81
C ALA A 206 51.19 31.46 29.92
N ALA A 207 50.86 32.70 29.56
CA ALA A 207 51.74 33.85 29.76
C ALA A 207 51.97 34.15 31.25
N ALA A 208 50.95 33.98 32.10
CA ALA A 208 51.08 34.12 33.55
C ALA A 208 51.92 32.98 34.18
N ALA A 209 51.83 31.75 33.65
CA ALA A 209 52.61 30.61 34.10
C ALA A 209 54.08 30.66 33.67
N VAL A 210 54.39 31.26 32.51
CA VAL A 210 55.76 31.49 32.04
C VAL A 210 56.36 32.79 32.63
N GLY A 211 55.51 33.69 33.14
CA GLY A 211 55.89 34.99 33.73
C GLY A 211 55.98 35.03 35.26
N GLY A 212 56.10 33.88 35.94
CA GLY A 212 56.27 33.82 37.39
C GLY A 212 57.71 34.10 37.84
N GLY A 213 58.07 35.37 38.03
CA GLY A 213 59.33 35.77 38.67
C GLY A 213 59.36 37.22 39.19
N GLY A 214 59.12 37.37 40.51
CA GLY A 214 59.42 38.56 41.32
C GLY A 214 58.24 39.54 41.47
N GLY A 215 57.47 39.53 42.57
CA GLY A 215 57.84 40.04 43.91
C GLY A 215 57.21 41.43 44.11
N GLY A 216 56.52 41.80 45.18
CA GLY A 216 56.09 41.17 46.42
C GLY A 216 55.23 42.18 47.20
N GLY A 217 54.60 41.74 48.29
CA GLY A 217 54.17 42.63 49.39
C GLY A 217 52.67 42.77 49.62
N GLY A 218 52.17 42.01 50.60
CA GLY A 218 51.33 42.58 51.67
C GLY A 218 49.89 42.10 51.79
N GLY A 219 49.63 41.21 52.75
CA GLY A 219 48.50 41.36 53.67
C GLY A 219 47.34 40.36 53.61
N GLY A 220 47.41 39.31 54.44
CA GLY A 220 46.34 38.93 55.37
C GLY A 220 45.12 38.13 54.88
N GLY A 221 45.08 36.85 55.27
CA GLY A 221 43.92 36.26 55.97
C GLY A 221 42.79 35.64 55.16
N ASP A 222 42.88 34.30 55.02
CA ASP A 222 41.85 33.25 55.08
C ASP A 222 40.63 33.17 54.14
N ASP A 223 40.39 31.90 53.76
CA ASP A 223 39.18 31.25 53.24
C ASP A 223 38.55 31.73 51.92
N GLY A 224 38.70 30.90 50.89
CA GLY A 224 37.99 31.10 49.63
C GLY A 224 38.24 29.99 48.62
N GLY A 225 37.85 28.76 48.94
CA GLY A 225 37.66 27.72 47.92
C GLY A 225 36.79 28.30 46.80
N SER A 226 37.33 28.36 45.59
CA SER A 226 36.68 29.02 44.45
C SER A 226 35.29 28.39 44.18
N PRO A 227 34.19 29.17 44.23
CA PRO A 227 32.82 28.68 43.99
C PRO A 227 32.60 28.19 42.55
N PHE A 228 33.58 28.38 41.67
CA PHE A 228 33.49 28.08 40.25
C PHE A 228 33.55 26.58 39.92
N VAL A 229 34.17 25.77 40.79
CA VAL A 229 34.27 24.32 40.57
C VAL A 229 32.92 23.63 40.80
N SER A 230 32.06 24.21 41.64
CA SER A 230 30.75 23.66 41.96
C SER A 230 29.73 23.87 40.83
N ASP A 231 29.80 25.01 40.13
CA ASP A 231 28.81 25.35 39.10
C ASP A 231 29.00 24.51 37.80
N MET A 232 30.22 24.06 37.54
CA MET A 232 30.54 23.24 36.37
C MET A 232 30.02 21.79 36.49
N VAL A 233 29.84 21.27 37.70
CA VAL A 233 29.32 19.92 37.96
C VAL A 233 27.79 19.86 37.78
N HIS A 234 27.07 20.95 38.05
CA HIS A 234 25.61 21.00 37.92
C HIS A 234 25.12 21.12 36.47
N HIS A 235 25.92 21.65 35.54
CA HIS A 235 25.51 21.80 34.14
C HIS A 235 25.63 20.52 33.29
N LEU A 236 26.43 19.54 33.71
CA LEU A 236 26.67 18.30 32.93
C LEU A 236 25.68 17.17 33.23
N ASN A 237 24.83 17.30 34.26
CA ASN A 237 23.87 16.26 34.65
C ASN A 237 22.45 16.42 34.04
N GLY A 238 22.26 17.38 33.12
CA GLY A 238 20.95 17.74 32.56
C GLY A 238 20.66 17.28 31.12
N ILE A 239 21.56 16.55 30.46
CA ILE A 239 21.47 16.27 29.00
C ILE A 239 21.15 14.81 28.65
N VAL A 240 20.74 13.95 29.59
CA VAL A 240 20.43 12.55 29.26
C VAL A 240 19.21 11.98 30.01
N HIS A 241 18.01 12.16 29.44
CA HIS A 241 16.75 11.40 29.62
C HIS A 241 15.78 11.91 28.51
N VAL A 242 14.97 11.15 27.76
CA VAL A 242 14.53 9.76 27.83
C VAL A 242 13.86 9.39 26.47
N GLU A 243 13.82 8.09 26.15
CA GLU A 243 13.10 7.48 25.03
C GLU A 243 11.56 7.57 25.10
N HIS A 244 10.93 7.20 23.97
CA HIS A 244 9.58 6.62 23.82
C HIS A 244 8.39 7.59 23.73
N ARG A 245 7.69 7.57 22.58
CA ARG A 245 6.33 7.00 22.45
C ARG A 245 5.84 7.05 21.00
N MET A 246 5.63 5.88 20.39
CA MET A 246 4.68 5.70 19.30
C MET A 246 3.25 5.76 19.85
N ASP A 247 2.38 6.47 19.16
CA ASP A 247 0.92 6.26 19.08
C ASP A 247 0.60 6.71 17.63
N GLY A 248 0.03 5.92 16.73
CA GLY A 248 -1.01 4.92 16.94
C GLY A 248 -2.38 5.57 16.82
N HIS A 249 -2.74 6.08 15.64
CA HIS A 249 -4.14 6.37 15.32
C HIS A 249 -4.47 5.95 13.89
N ASP A 250 -5.19 4.83 13.83
CA ASP A 250 -6.08 4.41 12.75
C ASP A 250 -7.20 5.44 12.59
N ASP A 251 -7.33 6.04 11.41
CA ASP A 251 -8.51 6.79 10.99
C ASP A 251 -9.19 6.02 9.83
N ASP A 252 -9.78 4.88 10.16
CA ASP A 252 -10.90 4.28 9.41
C ASP A 252 -12.18 4.78 10.09
N ASP A 253 -12.93 5.71 9.49
CA ASP A 253 -14.40 5.87 9.63
C ASP A 253 -14.90 7.19 9.03
N GLN A 254 -15.13 7.24 7.70
CA GLN A 254 -16.14 8.15 7.14
C GLN A 254 -16.97 7.44 6.08
N PHE A 255 -18.11 6.91 6.55
CA PHE A 255 -19.27 6.56 5.75
C PHE A 255 -19.81 7.81 5.04
N ILE A 256 -19.92 7.77 3.70
CA ILE A 256 -20.89 8.61 2.99
C ILE A 256 -22.22 7.86 3.03
N VAL A 257 -23.16 8.43 3.77
CA VAL A 257 -24.59 8.09 3.72
C VAL A 257 -25.17 9.01 2.65
N ASP A 258 -25.57 8.48 1.51
CA ASP A 258 -26.49 9.19 0.62
C ASP A 258 -27.91 8.83 1.05
N ASP A 259 -28.57 9.79 1.68
CA ASP A 259 -30.01 9.81 1.94
C ASP A 259 -30.74 10.43 0.74
N GLY A 260 -31.86 9.83 0.32
CA GLY A 260 -32.94 10.48 -0.44
C GLY A 260 -33.06 10.11 -1.91
#